data_AF-A0A1X1ZH76-F1
#
_entry.id   AF-A0A1X1ZH76-F1
#
_cell.length_a   1.000
_cell.length_b   1.000
_cell.length_c   1.000
_cell.angle_alpha   90.00
_cell.angle_beta   90.00
_cell.angle_gamma   90.00
#
_symmetry.space_group_name_H-M   'P 1'
#
loop_
_entity.id
_entity.type
_entity.pdbx_description
1 polymer ?
#
loop_
_entity_poly.entity_id
_entity_poly.type
_entity_poly.pdbx_seq_one_letter_code
_entity_poly.pdbx_strand_id
1 'polypeptide(L)'
;MQRLAVLLISAASLSWVAGCSTVPGDDVSLVIGDKKQDVRGAISCSSHAGGDVITVGDLPAGIDVRLAPGGSGVRDIDLGNSTGKSLVARDAKVSEHDGMYEITGEAVPEDTKDSSPPKPFQLNVKCR
;
A
#
# COMPACT_ATOMS: atom_id res chain seq x y z
N MET A 1 -1.67 70.09 -6.16
CA MET A 1 -2.15 69.20 -5.09
C MET A 1 -2.96 68.07 -5.74
N GLN A 2 -2.98 66.91 -5.07
CA GLN A 2 -3.73 65.68 -5.33
C GLN A 2 -3.17 64.68 -6.37
N ARG A 3 -2.83 63.51 -5.82
CA ARG A 3 -2.33 62.26 -6.40
C ARG A 3 -3.49 61.43 -6.95
N LEU A 4 -3.26 60.68 -8.03
CA LEU A 4 -3.94 59.39 -8.24
C LEU A 4 -3.00 58.45 -9.02
N ALA A 5 -2.48 57.46 -8.30
CA ALA A 5 -1.83 56.29 -8.87
C ALA A 5 -2.92 55.25 -9.15
N VAL A 6 -2.97 54.72 -10.37
CA VAL A 6 -3.82 53.58 -10.74
C VAL A 6 -2.89 52.41 -11.03
N LEU A 7 -2.89 51.42 -10.13
CA LEU A 7 -2.26 50.12 -10.34
C LEU A 7 -3.06 49.34 -11.39
N LEU A 8 -2.44 48.98 -12.50
CA LEU A 8 -2.94 47.98 -13.44
C LEU A 8 -2.45 46.60 -12.98
N ILE A 9 -3.37 45.77 -12.50
CA ILE A 9 -3.12 44.36 -12.18
C ILE A 9 -3.35 43.55 -13.46
N SER A 10 -2.28 43.03 -14.07
CA SER A 10 -2.36 42.04 -15.15
C SER A 10 -2.72 40.67 -14.57
N ALA A 11 -3.91 40.16 -14.90
CA ALA A 11 -4.34 38.81 -14.59
C ALA A 11 -3.66 37.81 -15.54
N ALA A 12 -2.75 37.00 -15.02
CA ALA A 12 -2.18 35.86 -15.75
C ALA A 12 -3.14 34.66 -15.64
N SER A 13 -3.67 34.23 -16.78
CA SER A 13 -4.52 33.05 -16.91
C SER A 13 -3.66 31.79 -16.77
N LEU A 14 -3.75 31.10 -15.63
CA LEU A 14 -3.14 29.78 -15.45
C LEU A 14 -4.11 28.72 -16.00
N SER A 15 -3.78 28.18 -17.16
CA SER A 15 -4.45 27.02 -17.74
C SER A 15 -4.23 25.80 -16.84
N TRP A 16 -5.29 25.30 -16.20
CA TRP A 16 -5.26 24.04 -15.46
C TRP A 16 -4.94 22.89 -16.41
N VAL A 17 -3.72 22.35 -16.29
CA VAL A 17 -3.44 20.99 -16.75
C VAL A 17 -4.13 20.07 -15.75
N ALA A 18 -5.27 19.51 -16.14
CA ALA A 18 -5.87 18.37 -15.46
C ALA A 18 -4.98 17.14 -15.73
N GLY A 19 -3.83 17.10 -15.06
CA GLY A 19 -3.07 15.87 -14.91
C GLY A 19 -3.88 14.97 -13.98
N CYS A 20 -4.44 13.89 -14.52
CA CYS A 20 -4.84 12.76 -13.70
C CYS A 20 -3.54 12.11 -13.19
N SER A 21 -2.94 12.75 -12.19
CA SER A 21 -1.87 12.18 -11.40
C SER A 21 -2.52 11.10 -10.55
N THR A 22 -2.54 9.87 -11.04
CA THR A 22 -2.66 8.72 -10.16
C THR A 22 -1.37 8.74 -9.34
N VAL A 23 -1.42 9.41 -8.19
CA VAL A 23 -0.33 9.41 -7.21
C VAL A 23 -0.06 7.94 -6.89
N PRO A 24 1.17 7.41 -7.05
CA PRO A 24 1.53 6.12 -6.50
C PRO A 24 1.15 6.18 -5.02
N GLY A 25 0.15 5.42 -4.60
CA GLY A 25 -0.53 5.67 -3.33
C GLY A 25 0.46 5.70 -2.19
N ASP A 26 0.65 6.87 -1.57
CA ASP A 26 1.39 7.02 -0.30
C ASP A 26 0.75 6.16 0.82
N ASP A 27 -0.45 5.66 0.56
CA ASP A 27 -1.21 4.74 1.38
C ASP A 27 -0.71 3.28 1.31
N VAL A 28 0.22 2.91 0.40
CA VAL A 28 0.82 1.56 0.41
C VAL A 28 2.32 1.54 0.08
N SER A 29 3.07 0.78 0.87
CA SER A 29 4.47 0.46 0.59
C SER A 29 4.79 -0.97 0.99
N LEU A 30 5.34 -1.74 0.05
CA LEU A 30 5.88 -3.07 0.30
C LEU A 30 7.39 -3.08 0.03
N VAL A 31 8.16 -3.57 1.00
CA VAL A 31 9.58 -3.85 0.87
C VAL A 31 9.79 -5.34 1.11
N ILE A 32 10.56 -6.01 0.25
CA ILE A 32 10.94 -7.42 0.40
C ILE A 32 12.47 -7.52 0.22
N GLY A 33 13.15 -8.08 1.22
CA GLY A 33 14.58 -7.91 1.40
C GLY A 33 14.92 -6.43 1.47
N ASP A 34 15.85 -5.97 0.63
CA ASP A 34 16.24 -4.56 0.55
C ASP A 34 15.59 -3.83 -0.63
N LYS A 35 14.55 -4.40 -1.23
CA LYS A 35 13.93 -3.88 -2.46
C LYS A 35 12.49 -3.46 -2.23
N LYS A 36 12.18 -2.19 -2.54
CA LYS A 36 10.81 -1.70 -2.66
C LYS A 36 10.13 -2.35 -3.87
N GLN A 37 8.93 -2.87 -3.66
CA GLN A 37 8.12 -3.48 -4.71
C GLN A 37 7.18 -2.45 -5.34
N ASP A 38 6.90 -2.64 -6.62
CA ASP A 38 5.93 -1.83 -7.36
C ASP A 38 4.53 -2.42 -7.15
N VAL A 39 3.87 -1.99 -6.06
CA VAL A 39 2.50 -2.38 -5.73
C VAL A 39 1.57 -1.28 -6.20
N ARG A 40 0.52 -1.66 -6.95
CA ARG A 40 -0.41 -0.71 -7.56
C ARG A 40 -1.84 -1.19 -7.42
N GLY A 41 -2.76 -0.24 -7.50
CA GLY A 41 -4.20 -0.48 -7.54
C GLY A 41 -4.92 0.07 -6.32
N ALA A 42 -6.23 -0.19 -6.26
CA ALA A 42 -7.08 0.31 -5.18
C ALA A 42 -6.82 -0.45 -3.88
N ILE A 43 -6.94 0.24 -2.74
CA ILE A 43 -6.93 -0.36 -1.41
C ILE A 43 -8.39 -0.55 -0.99
N SER A 44 -8.72 -1.76 -0.54
CA SER A 44 -10.01 -2.09 0.05
C SER A 44 -9.79 -2.68 1.43
N CYS A 45 -10.41 -2.10 2.45
CA CYS A 45 -10.37 -2.61 3.81
C CYS A 45 -11.78 -2.92 4.27
N SER A 46 -11.97 -4.10 4.86
CA SER A 46 -13.27 -4.54 5.36
C SER A 46 -13.11 -5.25 6.69
N SER A 47 -14.05 -5.01 7.60
CA SER A 47 -14.09 -5.62 8.93
C SER A 47 -15.37 -6.41 9.08
N HIS A 48 -15.23 -7.69 9.44
CA HIS A 48 -16.36 -8.58 9.70
C HIS A 48 -16.07 -9.45 10.93
N ALA A 49 -17.08 -10.20 11.41
CA ALA A 49 -16.93 -11.04 12.60
C ALA A 49 -15.78 -12.08 12.50
N GLY A 50 -15.37 -12.44 11.28
CA GLY A 50 -14.28 -13.39 11.03
C GLY A 50 -12.87 -12.78 10.98
N GLY A 51 -12.75 -11.46 11.13
CA GLY A 51 -11.48 -10.73 11.00
C GLY A 51 -11.56 -9.56 10.02
N ASP A 52 -10.44 -8.84 9.93
CA ASP A 52 -10.26 -7.77 8.97
C ASP A 52 -9.58 -8.31 7.71
N VAL A 53 -10.00 -7.80 6.55
CA VAL A 53 -9.40 -8.12 5.26
C VAL A 53 -8.95 -6.82 4.61
N ILE A 54 -7.68 -6.77 4.21
CA ILE A 54 -7.07 -5.67 3.48
C ILE A 54 -6.59 -6.21 2.14
N THR A 55 -7.11 -5.66 1.05
CA THR A 55 -6.71 -6.01 -0.31
C THR A 55 -6.10 -4.79 -0.99
N VAL A 56 -4.97 -4.97 -1.68
CA VAL A 56 -4.32 -3.93 -2.47
C VAL A 56 -4.16 -4.39 -3.91
N GLY A 57 -4.80 -3.68 -4.83
CA GLY A 57 -4.77 -4.00 -6.25
C GLY A 57 -5.48 -5.31 -6.61
N ASP A 58 -5.25 -5.77 -7.84
CA ASP A 58 -5.90 -6.96 -8.39
C ASP A 58 -4.94 -8.16 -8.41
N LEU A 59 -5.46 -9.33 -8.07
CA LEU A 59 -4.72 -10.59 -8.22
C LEU A 59 -4.40 -10.87 -9.70
N PRO A 60 -3.26 -11.48 -10.02
CA PRO A 60 -2.30 -12.13 -9.10
C PRO A 60 -1.17 -11.20 -8.59
N ALA A 61 -1.16 -9.93 -8.99
CA ALA A 61 -0.10 -8.99 -8.58
C ALA A 61 -0.40 -8.26 -7.26
N GLY A 62 -1.68 -8.23 -6.88
CA GLY A 62 -2.17 -7.60 -5.67
C GLY A 62 -1.83 -8.36 -4.39
N ILE A 63 -2.08 -7.71 -3.26
CA ILE A 63 -1.83 -8.21 -1.90
C ILE A 63 -3.18 -8.51 -1.24
N ASP A 64 -3.30 -9.63 -0.53
CA ASP A 64 -4.45 -9.97 0.33
C ASP A 64 -3.94 -10.24 1.75
N VAL A 65 -4.36 -9.45 2.72
CA VAL A 65 -4.02 -9.60 4.14
C VAL A 65 -5.28 -9.98 4.90
N ARG A 66 -5.22 -11.06 5.68
CA ARG A 66 -6.28 -11.50 6.58
C ARG A 66 -5.80 -11.40 8.01
N LEU A 67 -6.46 -10.58 8.80
CA LEU A 67 -6.18 -10.39 10.21
C LEU A 67 -7.17 -11.17 11.08
N ALA A 68 -6.76 -11.49 12.29
CA ALA A 68 -7.66 -11.97 13.32
C ALA A 68 -8.62 -10.85 13.76
N PRO A 69 -9.81 -11.18 14.32
CA PRO A 69 -10.76 -10.19 14.80
C PRO A 69 -10.13 -9.14 15.71
N GLY A 70 -10.42 -7.86 15.44
CA GLY A 70 -9.89 -6.73 16.21
C GLY A 70 -8.38 -6.53 16.04
N GLY A 71 -7.79 -6.97 14.93
CA GLY A 71 -6.37 -6.78 14.63
C GLY A 71 -5.41 -7.53 15.55
N SER A 72 -5.87 -8.56 16.27
CA SER A 72 -5.08 -9.25 17.31
C SER A 72 -3.90 -10.08 16.79
N GLY A 73 -3.72 -10.14 15.46
CA GLY A 73 -2.67 -10.90 14.81
C GLY A 73 -2.94 -11.11 13.32
N VAL A 74 -1.94 -11.62 12.62
CA VAL A 74 -2.04 -12.01 11.20
C VAL A 74 -2.52 -13.46 11.11
N ARG A 75 -3.50 -13.72 10.26
CA ARG A 75 -3.94 -15.09 9.94
C ARG A 75 -3.28 -15.63 8.68
N ASP A 76 -3.25 -14.82 7.63
CA ASP A 76 -2.73 -15.20 6.32
C ASP A 76 -2.39 -13.94 5.51
N ILE A 77 -1.38 -14.03 4.64
CA ILE A 77 -1.02 -12.96 3.70
C ILE A 77 -0.53 -13.56 2.39
N ASP A 78 -1.19 -13.17 1.30
CA ASP A 78 -0.67 -13.26 -0.07
C ASP A 78 -0.02 -11.91 -0.42
N LEU A 79 1.29 -11.92 -0.73
CA LEU A 79 2.07 -10.74 -1.11
C LEU A 79 2.06 -10.51 -2.64
N GLY A 80 1.33 -11.33 -3.37
CA GLY A 80 1.20 -11.28 -4.82
C GLY A 80 2.47 -11.70 -5.55
N ASN A 81 2.50 -11.41 -6.85
CA ASN A 81 3.57 -11.82 -7.75
C ASN A 81 4.49 -10.68 -8.23
N SER A 82 4.56 -9.56 -7.52
CA SER A 82 5.33 -8.35 -7.91
C SER A 82 6.84 -8.60 -8.15
N THR A 83 7.38 -9.71 -7.64
CA THR A 83 8.77 -10.15 -7.86
C THR A 83 8.95 -11.09 -9.06
N GLY A 84 7.88 -11.42 -9.77
CA GLY A 84 7.83 -12.47 -10.79
C GLY A 84 7.54 -13.87 -10.23
N LYS A 85 7.35 -13.99 -8.92
CA LYS A 85 6.98 -15.22 -8.19
C LYS A 85 5.86 -14.89 -7.21
N SER A 86 4.87 -15.77 -7.06
CA SER A 86 3.87 -15.65 -5.99
C SER A 86 4.54 -15.87 -4.63
N LEU A 87 4.31 -14.96 -3.70
CA LEU A 87 4.90 -14.97 -2.37
C LEU A 87 3.80 -14.94 -1.32
N VAL A 88 3.99 -15.72 -0.25
CA VAL A 88 3.15 -15.67 0.96
C VAL A 88 3.97 -15.24 2.16
N ALA A 89 3.32 -14.77 3.22
CA ALA A 89 4.01 -14.41 4.45
C ALA A 89 4.10 -15.58 5.43
N ARG A 90 5.21 -15.63 6.17
CA ARG A 90 5.43 -16.46 7.35
C ARG A 90 5.85 -15.60 8.54
N ASP A 91 5.54 -16.09 9.74
CA ASP A 91 5.93 -15.47 11.01
C ASP A 91 5.54 -13.98 11.10
N ALA A 92 4.41 -13.65 10.49
CA ALA A 92 3.97 -12.29 10.30
C ALA A 92 3.37 -11.67 11.57
N LYS A 93 3.64 -10.38 11.77
CA LYS A 93 3.13 -9.57 12.87
C LYS A 93 2.50 -8.31 12.31
N VAL A 94 1.48 -7.83 12.99
CA VAL A 94 0.76 -6.61 12.63
C VAL A 94 0.72 -5.67 13.83
N SER A 95 0.89 -4.39 13.57
CA SER A 95 0.50 -3.30 14.44
C SER A 95 -0.36 -2.32 13.65
N GLU A 96 -1.34 -1.72 14.32
CA GLU A 96 -2.24 -0.73 13.72
C GLU A 96 -2.18 0.55 14.56
N HIS A 97 -2.10 1.69 13.88
CA HIS A 97 -2.18 3.00 14.49
C HIS A 97 -2.89 3.99 13.57
N ASP A 98 -4.02 4.53 14.02
CA ASP A 98 -4.83 5.53 13.30
C ASP A 98 -5.24 5.08 11.88
N GLY A 99 -5.49 3.79 11.65
CA GLY A 99 -5.81 3.19 10.35
C GLY A 99 -4.58 2.86 9.49
N MET A 100 -3.37 3.07 10.01
CA MET A 100 -2.12 2.65 9.38
C MET A 100 -1.73 1.27 9.90
N TYR A 101 -1.75 0.27 9.02
CA TYR A 101 -1.29 -1.09 9.32
C TYR A 101 0.18 -1.23 8.92
N GLU A 102 1.01 -1.54 9.91
CA GLU A 102 2.40 -1.96 9.71
C GLU A 102 2.49 -3.46 9.94
N ILE A 103 2.91 -4.19 8.92
CA ILE A 103 2.97 -5.64 8.90
C ILE A 103 4.40 -6.06 8.53
N THR A 104 4.99 -6.92 9.34
CA THR A 104 6.35 -7.45 9.12
C THR A 104 6.36 -8.96 9.18
N GLY A 105 7.34 -9.60 8.54
CA GLY A 105 7.50 -11.05 8.59
C GLY A 105 8.50 -11.53 7.55
N GLU A 106 8.38 -12.79 7.14
CA GLU A 106 9.17 -13.39 6.07
C GLU A 106 8.33 -13.68 4.83
N ALA A 107 8.76 -13.21 3.67
CA ALA A 107 8.18 -13.56 2.38
C ALA A 107 8.84 -14.85 1.88
N VAL A 108 8.03 -15.85 1.53
CA VAL A 108 8.47 -17.14 0.99
C VAL A 108 7.74 -17.46 -0.32
N PRO A 109 8.37 -18.20 -1.25
CA PRO A 109 7.66 -18.71 -2.42
C PRO A 109 6.44 -19.53 -2.04
N GLU A 110 5.32 -19.30 -2.71
CA GLU A 110 4.14 -20.16 -2.60
C GLU A 110 4.39 -21.54 -3.24
N ASP A 111 5.15 -21.58 -4.34
CA ASP A 111 5.56 -22.84 -4.96
C ASP A 111 6.55 -23.59 -4.06
N THR A 112 6.07 -24.67 -3.45
CA THR A 112 6.87 -25.55 -2.57
C THR A 112 8.10 -26.20 -3.22
N LYS A 113 8.20 -26.18 -4.56
CA LYS A 113 9.40 -26.64 -5.28
C LYS A 113 10.50 -25.59 -5.36
N ASP A 114 10.18 -24.33 -5.10
CA ASP A 114 11.12 -23.23 -5.06
C ASP A 114 11.82 -23.18 -3.70
N SER A 115 13.12 -23.46 -3.70
CA SER A 115 13.97 -23.50 -2.50
C SER A 115 14.65 -22.15 -2.20
N SER A 116 14.18 -21.05 -2.79
CA SER A 116 14.68 -19.72 -2.47
C SER A 116 14.54 -19.45 -0.96
N PRO A 117 15.58 -18.92 -0.30
CA PRO A 117 15.50 -18.64 1.13
C PRO A 117 14.44 -17.56 1.43
N PRO A 118 13.79 -17.61 2.61
CA PRO A 118 12.90 -16.55 3.05
C PRO A 118 13.59 -15.18 3.04
N LYS A 119 12.81 -14.12 2.75
CA LYS A 119 13.29 -12.74 2.81
C LYS A 119 12.45 -11.93 3.78
N PRO A 120 13.03 -11.05 4.59
CA PRO A 120 12.22 -10.16 5.43
C PRO A 120 11.33 -9.29 4.55
N PHE A 121 10.12 -9.00 4.99
CA PHE A 121 9.28 -7.98 4.36
C PHE A 121 8.73 -6.99 5.37
N GLN A 122 8.41 -5.80 4.87
CA GLN A 122 7.63 -4.79 5.57
C GLN A 122 6.56 -4.27 4.63
N LEU A 123 5.31 -4.40 5.04
CA LEU A 123 4.13 -3.90 4.36
C LEU A 123 3.49 -2.82 5.23
N ASN A 124 3.36 -1.64 4.66
CA ASN A 124 2.66 -0.51 5.24
C ASN A 124 1.43 -0.25 4.38
N VAL A 125 0.22 -0.35 4.95
CA VAL A 125 -1.04 -0.02 4.26
C VAL A 125 -1.90 0.91 5.11
N LYS A 126 -2.37 2.02 4.54
CA LYS A 126 -3.33 2.94 5.14
C LYS A 126 -4.74 2.58 4.67
N CYS A 127 -5.59 2.16 5.60
CA CYS A 127 -7.03 2.07 5.39
C CYS A 127 -7.68 3.43 5.67
N ARG A 128 -8.67 3.81 4.87
CA ARG A 128 -9.43 5.08 4.98
C ARG A 128 -10.91 4.80 5.24
#